data_AF-A0A6S6SK79-F1
#
_entry.id   AF-A0A6S6SK79-F1
#
_cell.length_a   1.000
_cell.length_b   1.000
_cell.length_c   1.000
_cell.angle_alpha   90.00
_cell.angle_beta   90.00
_cell.angle_gamma   90.00
#
_symmetry.space_group_name_H-M   'P 1'
#
loop_
_entity.id
_entity.type
_entity.pdbx_description
1 polymer ?
#
loop_
_entity_poly.entity_id
_entity_poly.type
_entity_poly.pdbx_seq_one_letter_code
_entity_poly.pdbx_strand_id
1 'polypeptide(L)'
;MFKSIVPITKERHLDKKVRAVDNFDFIKDVHIVSIMVHEFSRAASVYPIVFLEDQTKDEFKPVVLTGLEEGENLFVTDNKWEGSYIPAIIRRYPFALAKTDEDGRYTICIDEASDFVNDEEGQELFTKDGEA
;
A
#
# COMPACT_ATOMS: atom_id res chain seq x y z
N MET A 1 -0.13 3.35 -7.30
CA MET A 1 -0.18 2.76 -5.94
C MET A 1 -1.28 3.43 -5.14
N PHE A 2 -1.11 4.64 -4.59
CA PHE A 2 -2.20 5.36 -3.93
C PHE A 2 -2.62 6.58 -4.74
N LYS A 3 -3.92 6.78 -4.97
CA LYS A 3 -4.45 7.91 -5.76
C LYS A 3 -5.23 8.92 -4.91
N SER A 4 -6.04 8.44 -3.96
CA SER A 4 -6.91 9.25 -3.09
C SER A 4 -6.93 8.68 -1.67
N ILE A 5 -5.90 8.96 -0.88
CA ILE A 5 -5.80 8.50 0.51
C ILE A 5 -6.67 9.38 1.40
N VAL A 6 -7.68 8.80 2.02
CA VAL A 6 -8.53 9.47 3.02
C VAL A 6 -8.70 8.62 4.27
N PRO A 7 -8.86 9.23 5.46
CA PRO A 7 -9.17 8.49 6.68
C PRO A 7 -10.47 7.70 6.54
N ILE A 8 -10.50 6.47 7.05
CA ILE A 8 -11.73 5.68 7.09
C ILE A 8 -12.64 6.24 8.18
N THR A 9 -13.85 6.64 7.79
CA THR A 9 -14.91 7.10 8.69
C THR A 9 -16.22 6.45 8.32
N LYS A 10 -17.10 6.25 9.32
CA LYS A 10 -18.44 5.68 9.13
C LYS A 10 -19.25 6.52 8.14
N GLU A 11 -19.24 7.83 8.28
CA GLU A 11 -20.05 8.76 7.48
C GLU A 11 -19.73 8.69 5.99
N ARG A 12 -18.48 8.40 5.65
CA ARG A 12 -18.00 8.39 4.26
C ARG A 12 -17.97 6.99 3.66
N HIS A 13 -17.80 5.96 4.48
CA HIS A 13 -17.51 4.60 4.02
C HIS A 13 -18.51 3.54 4.49
N LEU A 14 -19.66 3.91 5.05
CA LEU A 14 -20.69 2.97 5.53
C LEU A 14 -21.08 1.94 4.45
N ASP A 15 -21.30 2.41 3.23
CA ASP A 15 -21.73 1.57 2.10
C ASP A 15 -20.55 1.02 1.28
N LYS A 16 -19.31 1.40 1.63
CA LYS A 16 -18.12 0.99 0.88
C LYS A 16 -17.72 -0.44 1.22
N LYS A 17 -17.36 -1.17 0.18
CA LYS A 17 -16.86 -2.53 0.22
C LYS A 17 -15.48 -2.63 -0.42
N VAL A 18 -14.69 -3.58 0.07
CA VAL A 18 -13.34 -3.85 -0.41
C VAL A 18 -13.27 -5.27 -0.95
N ARG A 19 -12.96 -5.40 -2.24
CA ARG A 19 -12.64 -6.69 -2.86
C ARG A 19 -11.25 -7.15 -2.46
N ALA A 20 -11.06 -8.47 -2.45
CA ALA A 20 -9.71 -9.03 -2.36
C ALA A 20 -8.88 -8.58 -3.58
N VAL A 21 -7.63 -8.20 -3.34
CA VAL A 21 -6.69 -7.87 -4.40
C VAL A 21 -6.39 -9.13 -5.21
N ASP A 22 -6.76 -9.12 -6.49
CA ASP A 22 -6.60 -10.23 -7.43
C ASP A 22 -5.62 -9.92 -8.58
N ASN A 23 -5.12 -8.67 -8.65
CA ASN A 23 -4.20 -8.20 -9.66
C ASN A 23 -3.27 -7.10 -9.11
N PHE A 24 -2.16 -6.84 -9.80
CA PHE A 24 -1.11 -5.91 -9.36
C PHE A 24 -0.98 -4.66 -10.27
N ASP A 25 -2.01 -4.32 -11.04
CA ASP A 25 -1.96 -3.15 -11.95
C ASP A 25 -1.74 -1.83 -11.21
N PHE A 26 -2.20 -1.74 -9.96
CA PHE A 26 -2.03 -0.57 -9.11
C PHE A 26 -0.55 -0.24 -8.80
N ILE A 27 0.38 -1.18 -8.98
CA ILE A 27 1.81 -1.02 -8.67
C ILE A 27 2.74 -1.17 -9.89
N LYS A 28 2.18 -1.42 -11.09
CA LYS A 28 2.96 -1.73 -12.30
C LYS A 28 3.92 -0.61 -12.74
N ASP A 29 3.60 0.65 -12.43
CA ASP A 29 4.41 1.82 -12.80
C ASP A 29 5.29 2.33 -11.63
N VAL A 30 5.53 1.49 -10.61
CA VAL A 30 6.28 1.87 -9.40
C VAL A 30 7.57 1.07 -9.29
N HIS A 31 8.70 1.78 -9.34
CA HIS A 31 10.05 1.23 -9.37
C HIS A 31 10.76 1.19 -8.01
N ILE A 32 10.21 1.89 -7.01
CA ILE A 32 10.73 1.95 -5.64
C ILE A 32 9.60 1.73 -4.65
N VAL A 33 9.80 0.83 -3.69
CA VAL A 33 8.78 0.50 -2.68
C VAL A 33 9.37 0.55 -1.28
N SER A 34 8.80 1.37 -0.42
CA SER A 34 9.19 1.45 0.99
C SER A 34 8.92 0.13 1.72
N ILE A 35 9.87 -0.29 2.55
CA ILE A 35 9.76 -1.47 3.40
C ILE A 35 10.10 -1.14 4.84
N MET A 36 9.72 -2.02 5.77
CA MET A 36 10.12 -1.92 7.17
C MET A 36 11.28 -2.87 7.47
N VAL A 37 12.04 -2.60 8.55
CA VAL A 37 13.17 -3.45 9.00
C VAL A 37 12.74 -4.91 9.20
N HIS A 38 11.51 -5.15 9.67
CA HIS A 38 10.96 -6.50 9.85
C HIS A 38 10.77 -7.28 8.54
N GLU A 39 10.90 -6.63 7.39
CA GLU A 39 10.81 -7.26 6.06
C GLU A 39 12.18 -7.65 5.50
N PHE A 40 13.28 -7.13 6.05
CA PHE A 40 14.60 -7.16 5.40
C PHE A 40 15.06 -8.58 5.07
N SER A 41 14.90 -9.53 5.97
CA SER A 41 15.35 -10.91 5.75
C SER A 41 14.68 -11.57 4.55
N ARG A 42 13.38 -11.33 4.34
CA ARG A 42 12.63 -11.86 3.19
C ARG A 42 12.85 -11.00 1.96
N ALA A 43 12.82 -9.68 2.10
CA ALA A 43 12.99 -8.73 0.99
C ALA A 43 14.38 -8.83 0.35
N ALA A 44 15.45 -8.93 1.14
CA ALA A 44 16.82 -9.01 0.63
C ALA A 44 17.10 -10.29 -0.19
N SER A 45 16.27 -11.33 -0.04
CA SER A 45 16.38 -12.55 -0.86
C SER A 45 15.81 -12.38 -2.28
N VAL A 46 15.09 -11.27 -2.54
CA VAL A 46 14.36 -11.03 -3.79
C VAL A 46 14.75 -9.69 -4.43
N TYR A 47 15.02 -8.67 -3.61
CA TYR A 47 15.26 -7.30 -4.06
C TYR A 47 16.57 -6.74 -3.52
N PRO A 48 17.23 -5.84 -4.27
CA PRO A 48 18.16 -4.89 -3.67
C PRO A 48 17.44 -4.01 -2.65
N ILE A 49 17.97 -3.93 -1.43
CA ILE A 49 17.53 -2.95 -0.42
C ILE A 49 18.43 -1.72 -0.53
N VAL A 50 17.81 -0.56 -0.70
CA VAL A 50 18.48 0.74 -0.82
C VAL A 50 17.97 1.66 0.30
N PHE A 51 18.77 2.63 0.70
CA PHE A 51 18.40 3.63 1.70
C PHE A 51 18.35 4.99 1.03
N LEU A 52 17.15 5.57 0.95
CA LEU A 52 16.95 6.91 0.40
C LEU A 52 17.06 7.94 1.52
N GLU A 53 17.92 8.93 1.32
CA GLU A 53 18.08 10.05 2.23
C GLU A 53 16.89 11.01 2.10
N ASP A 54 16.25 11.32 3.23
CA ASP A 54 15.34 12.44 3.38
C ASP A 54 16.17 13.70 3.68
N GLN A 55 16.53 14.44 2.64
CA GLN A 55 17.38 15.64 2.72
C GLN A 55 16.86 16.70 3.69
N THR A 56 15.57 16.65 4.06
CA THR A 56 14.96 17.62 4.97
C THR A 56 15.01 17.19 6.44
N LYS A 57 15.17 15.88 6.71
CA LYS A 57 15.06 15.30 8.05
C LYS A 57 16.35 14.66 8.55
N ASP A 58 17.39 14.57 7.72
CA ASP A 58 18.63 13.83 8.06
C ASP A 58 18.32 12.37 8.46
N GLU A 59 17.34 11.77 7.77
CA GLU A 59 16.85 10.42 8.01
C GLU A 59 16.97 9.58 6.74
N PHE A 60 17.18 8.27 6.89
CA PHE A 60 17.16 7.33 5.76
C PHE A 60 15.92 6.45 5.79
N LYS A 61 15.29 6.27 4.64
CA LYS A 61 14.15 5.38 4.45
C LYS A 61 14.58 4.14 3.67
N PRO A 62 14.40 2.93 4.23
CA PRO A 62 14.68 1.72 3.49
C PRO A 62 13.61 1.47 2.42
N VAL A 63 14.07 1.17 1.22
CA VAL A 63 13.25 0.85 0.06
C VAL A 63 13.80 -0.39 -0.64
N VAL A 64 12.95 -1.06 -1.41
CA VAL A 64 13.36 -2.06 -2.39
C VAL A 64 13.23 -1.49 -3.79
N LEU A 65 14.15 -1.89 -4.67
CA LEU A 65 14.04 -1.62 -6.11
C LEU A 65 13.17 -2.69 -6.76
N THR A 66 12.10 -2.26 -7.41
CA THR A 66 11.20 -3.10 -8.21
C THR A 66 11.34 -2.82 -9.71
N GLY A 67 12.04 -1.76 -10.09
CA GLY A 67 12.42 -1.42 -11.46
C GLY A 67 13.79 -0.74 -11.50
N LEU A 68 14.38 -0.63 -12.69
CA LEU A 68 15.62 0.09 -12.94
C LEU A 68 15.36 1.55 -13.33
N GLU A 69 14.23 1.80 -13.99
CA GLU A 69 13.80 3.12 -14.45
C GLU A 69 12.53 3.61 -13.73
N GLU A 70 12.30 4.91 -13.73
CA GLU A 70 11.05 5.47 -13.22
C GLU A 70 9.87 5.03 -14.10
N GLY A 71 8.76 4.65 -13.46
CA GLY A 71 7.55 4.26 -14.19
C GLY A 71 7.47 2.78 -14.55
N GLU A 72 8.37 1.92 -14.04
CA GLU A 72 8.30 0.48 -14.28
C GLU A 72 8.37 -0.36 -13.00
N ASN A 73 7.77 -1.55 -13.06
CA ASN A 73 7.88 -2.59 -12.04
C ASN A 73 8.11 -3.94 -12.72
N LEU A 74 9.36 -4.41 -12.67
CA LEU A 74 9.81 -5.65 -13.28
C LEU A 74 9.29 -6.91 -12.56
N PHE A 75 8.63 -6.76 -11.41
CA PHE A 75 8.01 -7.86 -10.67
C PHE A 75 6.51 -8.02 -10.98
N VAL A 76 5.94 -7.17 -11.83
CA VAL A 76 4.57 -7.31 -12.32
C VAL A 76 4.60 -7.81 -13.76
N THR A 77 4.08 -9.02 -14.00
CA THR A 77 3.92 -9.60 -15.34
C THR A 77 2.51 -10.18 -15.46
N ASP A 78 1.81 -9.90 -16.56
CA ASP A 78 0.41 -10.33 -16.78
C ASP A 78 -0.48 -10.07 -15.55
N ASN A 79 -0.33 -8.89 -14.96
CA ASN A 79 -1.04 -8.41 -13.77
C ASN A 79 -0.80 -9.23 -12.49
N LYS A 80 0.21 -10.11 -12.48
CA LYS A 80 0.61 -10.95 -11.35
C LYS A 80 1.96 -10.52 -10.80
N TRP A 81 2.18 -10.86 -9.54
CA TRP A 81 3.47 -10.65 -8.88
C TRP A 81 4.38 -11.86 -9.03
N GLU A 82 5.58 -11.66 -9.55
CA GLU A 82 6.55 -12.73 -9.84
C GLU A 82 7.61 -12.93 -8.72
N GLY A 83 7.66 -12.05 -7.72
CA GLY A 83 8.59 -12.16 -6.59
C GLY A 83 8.11 -13.11 -5.48
N SER A 84 9.01 -13.90 -4.90
CA SER A 84 8.67 -14.83 -3.80
C SER A 84 8.29 -14.14 -2.48
N TYR A 85 8.51 -12.82 -2.37
CA TYR A 85 8.08 -11.99 -1.26
C TYR A 85 7.43 -10.71 -1.75
N ILE A 86 6.15 -10.48 -1.50
CA ILE A 86 5.48 -9.19 -1.81
C ILE A 86 5.68 -8.22 -0.64
N PRO A 87 6.29 -7.03 -0.78
CA PRO A 87 6.36 -6.02 0.28
C PRO A 87 5.02 -5.74 1.00
N ALA A 88 5.07 -5.48 2.30
CA ALA A 88 3.88 -5.33 3.15
C ALA A 88 2.96 -4.20 2.68
N ILE A 89 3.54 -3.09 2.21
CA ILE A 89 2.78 -1.95 1.69
C ILE A 89 1.94 -2.31 0.44
N ILE A 90 2.42 -3.25 -0.38
CA ILE A 90 1.70 -3.77 -1.54
C ILE A 90 0.61 -4.75 -1.08
N ARG A 91 0.93 -5.67 -0.15
CA ARG A 91 -0.03 -6.66 0.37
C ARG A 91 -1.26 -6.05 1.04
N ARG A 92 -1.10 -4.88 1.67
CA ARG A 92 -2.19 -4.21 2.41
C ARG A 92 -3.03 -3.27 1.55
N TYR A 93 -2.72 -3.09 0.27
CA TYR A 93 -3.52 -2.25 -0.62
C TYR A 93 -4.99 -2.73 -0.60
N PRO A 94 -6.00 -1.84 -0.50
CA PRO A 94 -5.97 -0.38 -0.63
C PRO A 94 -5.74 0.43 0.67
N PHE A 95 -5.31 -0.20 1.76
CA PHE A 95 -5.18 0.44 3.05
C PHE A 95 -3.81 1.10 3.28
N ALA A 96 -3.82 2.22 4.00
CA ALA A 96 -2.63 2.93 4.44
C ALA A 96 -2.73 3.28 5.93
N LEU A 97 -1.58 3.51 6.56
CA LEU A 97 -1.50 4.01 7.94
C LEU A 97 -0.90 5.42 7.87
N ALA A 98 -1.63 6.42 8.35
CA ALA A 98 -1.18 7.82 8.39
C ALA A 98 -0.98 8.27 9.84
N LYS A 99 0.05 9.08 10.09
CA LYS A 99 0.20 9.79 11.36
C LYS A 99 -0.83 10.90 11.44
N THR A 100 -1.44 11.08 12.60
CA THR A 100 -2.28 12.26 12.88
C THR A 100 -1.42 13.41 13.40
N ASP A 101 -1.98 14.61 13.47
CA ASP A 101 -1.31 15.78 14.08
C ASP A 101 -1.07 15.59 15.59
N GLU A 102 -1.83 14.70 16.22
CA GLU A 102 -1.64 14.31 17.60
C GLU A 102 -0.51 13.28 17.70
N ASP A 103 0.51 13.62 18.48
CA ASP A 103 1.72 12.82 18.57
C ASP A 103 1.44 11.38 19.03
N GLY A 104 2.12 10.43 18.39
CA GLY A 104 1.95 9.00 18.63
C GLY A 104 0.62 8.39 18.16
N ARG A 105 -0.31 9.16 17.58
CA ARG A 105 -1.55 8.63 17.03
C ARG A 105 -1.47 8.38 15.53
N TYR A 106 -2.10 7.27 15.13
CA TYR A 106 -2.20 6.84 13.75
C TYR A 106 -3.66 6.60 13.40
N THR A 107 -4.01 6.88 12.16
CA THR A 107 -5.32 6.56 11.60
C THR A 107 -5.17 5.63 10.41
N ILE A 108 -6.15 4.75 10.23
CA ILE A 108 -6.25 3.89 9.06
C ILE A 108 -6.91 4.70 7.96
N CYS A 109 -6.25 4.76 6.81
CA CYS A 109 -6.75 5.38 5.61
C CYS A 109 -7.00 4.32 4.54
N ILE A 110 -7.79 4.69 3.54
CA ILE A 110 -8.06 3.89 2.36
C ILE A 110 -7.84 4.72 1.09
N ASP A 111 -7.37 4.07 0.03
CA ASP A 111 -7.41 4.64 -1.33
C ASP A 111 -8.82 4.47 -1.91
N GLU A 112 -9.65 5.51 -1.81
CA GLU A 112 -11.02 5.45 -2.36
C GLU A 112 -11.05 5.36 -3.89
N ALA A 113 -9.97 5.75 -4.57
CA ALA A 113 -9.85 5.67 -6.02
C ALA A 113 -9.21 4.34 -6.48
N SER A 114 -9.09 3.38 -5.57
CA SER A 114 -8.69 2.00 -5.85
C SER A 114 -9.81 1.26 -6.59
N ASP A 115 -9.44 0.47 -7.60
CA ASP A 115 -10.36 -0.41 -8.31
C ASP A 115 -10.89 -1.55 -7.41
N PHE A 116 -10.29 -1.76 -6.23
CA PHE A 116 -10.74 -2.72 -5.23
C PHE A 116 -11.78 -2.14 -4.25
N VAL A 117 -12.06 -0.83 -4.28
CA VAL A 117 -13.04 -0.17 -3.41
C VAL A 117 -14.27 0.22 -4.22
N ASN A 118 -15.45 -0.27 -3.81
CA ASN A 118 -16.70 -0.07 -4.55
C ASN A 118 -17.91 -0.20 -3.61
N ASP A 119 -19.13 -0.10 -4.14
CA ASP A 119 -20.37 -0.14 -3.33
C ASP A 119 -21.15 -1.47 -3.48
N GLU A 120 -20.68 -2.40 -4.30
CA GLU A 120 -21.42 -3.58 -4.74
C GLU A 120 -20.86 -4.89 -4.16
N GLU A 121 -19.56 -5.14 -4.37
CA GLU A 121 -18.88 -6.40 -4.13
C GLU A 121 -17.72 -6.27 -3.13
N GLY A 122 -17.47 -7.37 -2.40
CA GLY A 122 -16.38 -7.49 -1.44
C GLY A 122 -16.84 -7.47 0.01
N GLN A 123 -15.91 -7.23 0.92
CA GLN A 123 -16.16 -7.14 2.35
C GLN A 123 -16.55 -5.71 2.74
N GLU A 124 -17.65 -5.57 3.49
CA GLU A 124 -18.09 -4.29 4.04
C GLU A 124 -17.04 -3.74 5.02
N LEU A 125 -16.75 -2.43 4.93
CA LEU A 125 -15.85 -1.76 5.89
C LEU A 125 -16.51 -1.50 7.24
N PHE A 126 -17.84 -1.41 7.25
CA PHE A 126 -18.65 -1.23 8.44
C PHE A 126 -19.86 -2.16 8.35
N THR A 127 -20.26 -2.69 9.49
CA THR A 127 -21.56 -3.36 9.63
C THR A 127 -22.70 -2.35 9.42
N LYS A 128 -23.94 -2.84 9.24
CA LYS A 128 -25.13 -1.98 9.09
C LYS A 128 -25.39 -1.07 10.29
N ASP A 129 -24.99 -1.50 11.49
CA ASP A 129 -25.04 -0.70 12.72
C ASP A 129 -23.88 0.30 12.80
N GLY A 130 -22.92 0.19 11.89
CA GLY A 130 -21.76 1.05 11.70
C GLY A 130 -20.61 0.78 12.65
N GLU A 131 -20.52 -0.44 13.15
CA GLU A 131 -19.32 -0.97 13.80
C GLU A 131 -18.33 -1.43 12.73
N ALA A 132 -17.04 -1.15 12.92
CA ALA A 132 -15.94 -1.52 12.02
C ALA A 132 -15.41 -2.94 12.32
#